data_AF-B4NSJ5-F1
#
_entry.id   AF-B4NSJ5-F1
#
_cell.length_a   1.000
_cell.length_b   1.000
_cell.length_c   1.000
_cell.angle_alpha   90.00
_cell.angle_beta   90.00
_cell.angle_gamma   90.00
#
_symmetry.space_group_name_H-M   'P 1'
#
loop_
_entity.id
_entity.type
_entity.pdbx_description
1 polymer ?
#
loop_
_entity_poly.entity_id
_entity_poly.type
_entity_poly.pdbx_seq_one_letter_code
_entity_poly.pdbx_strand_id
1 'polypeptide(L)'
;MSERGVDNMRQKCERRDFEVCPKLSCRQKALPVGPRDVCGKSKVKIFCPRCKDFYELRSDTQLDGAMFGTSFSHNFFAQLLRAAAELETPAAPGGPPTALMKLESPESSPKNIGSSVNKSQRMI
;
A
#
# COMPACT_ATOMS: atom_id res chain seq x y z
N MET A 1 2.94 -12.28 14.58
CA MET A 1 3.53 -10.95 14.87
C MET A 1 2.42 -10.14 15.54
N SER A 2 2.66 -9.51 16.69
CA SER A 2 1.62 -8.70 17.33
C SER A 2 1.45 -7.35 16.62
N GLU A 3 0.22 -6.86 16.50
CA GLU A 3 -0.08 -5.58 15.84
C GLU A 3 0.71 -4.43 16.47
N ARG A 4 0.68 -4.32 17.80
CA ARG A 4 1.47 -3.33 18.55
C ARG A 4 2.97 -3.38 18.24
N GLY A 5 3.53 -4.57 18.06
CA GLY A 5 4.96 -4.73 17.72
C GLY A 5 5.27 -4.27 16.29
N VAL A 6 4.38 -4.57 15.35
CA VAL A 6 4.49 -4.10 13.96
C VAL A 6 4.40 -2.58 13.89
N ASP A 7 3.47 -1.96 14.62
CA ASP A 7 3.32 -0.50 14.63
C ASP A 7 4.52 0.22 15.23
N ASN A 8 5.09 -0.32 16.32
CA ASN A 8 6.33 0.21 16.89
C ASN A 8 7.48 0.17 15.88
N MET A 9 7.63 -0.96 15.19
CA MET A 9 8.68 -1.14 14.17
C MET A 9 8.44 -0.28 12.93
N ARG A 10 7.18 -0.04 12.56
CA ARG A 10 6.80 0.92 11.51
C ARG A 10 7.26 2.32 11.88
N GLN A 11 6.92 2.80 13.07
CA GLN A 11 7.30 4.13 13.53
C GLN A 11 8.82 4.33 13.56
N LYS A 12 9.57 3.33 14.05
CA LYS A 12 11.05 3.34 14.04
C LYS A 12 11.63 3.33 12.63
N CYS A 13 11.04 2.55 11.72
CA CYS A 13 11.44 2.50 10.31
C CYS A 13 11.16 3.84 9.61
N GLU A 14 10.04 4.49 9.92
CA GLU A 14 9.69 5.82 9.41
C GLU A 14 10.69 6.88 9.86
N ARG A 15 11.05 6.88 11.14
CA ARG A 15 12.05 7.76 11.77
C ARG A 15 13.50 7.49 11.34
N ARG A 16 13.76 6.40 10.63
CA ARG A 16 15.11 5.94 10.23
C ARG A 16 15.99 5.60 11.43
N ASP A 17 15.40 5.02 12.47
CA ASP A 17 16.14 4.56 13.65
C ASP A 17 17.02 3.32 13.35
N PHE A 18 16.73 2.64 12.24
CA PHE A 18 17.50 1.49 11.76
C PHE A 18 18.47 1.88 10.64
N GLU A 19 19.47 1.02 10.41
CA GLU A 19 20.40 1.19 9.31
C GLU A 19 19.71 1.15 7.93
N VAL A 20 20.40 1.68 6.93
CA VAL A 20 20.00 1.60 5.53
C VAL A 20 20.88 0.61 4.78
N CYS A 21 20.41 0.15 3.63
CA CYS A 21 21.19 -0.69 2.75
C CYS A 21 22.58 -0.08 2.47
N PRO A 22 23.68 -0.85 2.60
CA PRO A 22 25.04 -0.35 2.42
C PRO A 22 25.37 -0.07 0.95
N LYS A 23 24.63 -0.67 0.00
CA LYS A 23 24.80 -0.36 -1.42
C LYS A 23 24.44 1.10 -1.67
N LEU A 24 25.42 1.87 -2.16
CA LEU A 24 25.29 3.30 -2.42
C LEU A 24 24.15 3.62 -3.40
N SER A 25 23.92 2.74 -4.38
CA SER A 25 22.82 2.85 -5.35
C SER A 25 21.43 2.50 -4.79
N CYS A 26 21.37 1.89 -3.60
CA CYS A 26 20.12 1.46 -3.00
C CYS A 26 19.68 2.35 -1.84
N ARG A 27 20.50 2.46 -0.79
CA ARG A 27 20.26 3.27 0.43
C ARG A 27 18.84 3.16 1.03
N GLN A 28 18.12 2.06 0.77
CA GLN A 28 16.77 1.87 1.27
C GLN A 28 16.77 1.53 2.75
N LYS A 29 15.67 1.87 3.44
CA LYS A 29 15.45 1.49 4.84
C LYS A 29 15.55 -0.03 4.98
N ALA A 30 16.29 -0.49 5.98
CA ALA A 30 16.48 -1.90 6.28
C ALA A 30 16.00 -2.19 7.70
N LEU A 31 15.70 -3.46 7.99
CA LEU A 31 15.32 -3.89 9.33
C LEU A 31 16.26 -4.99 9.83
N PRO A 32 16.52 -5.06 11.14
CA PRO A 32 17.23 -6.18 11.75
C PRO A 32 16.57 -7.51 11.41
N VAL A 33 17.36 -8.56 11.20
CA VAL A 33 16.90 -9.91 10.88
C VAL A 33 17.89 -10.94 11.44
N GLY A 34 17.37 -12.09 11.86
CA GLY A 34 18.17 -13.28 12.13
C GLY A 34 18.22 -14.19 10.91
N PRO A 35 19.39 -14.43 10.29
CA PRO A 35 19.48 -15.38 9.17
C PRO A 35 19.14 -16.83 9.57
N ARG A 36 19.22 -17.14 10.87
CA ARG A 36 18.88 -18.44 11.46
C ARG A 36 18.05 -18.21 12.72
N ASP A 37 17.07 -19.07 12.95
CA ASP A 37 16.24 -19.09 14.18
C ASP A 37 16.87 -19.93 15.31
N VAL A 38 18.16 -20.26 15.20
CA VAL A 38 18.89 -21.09 16.18
C VAL A 38 19.95 -20.24 16.86
N CYS A 39 19.88 -20.18 18.19
CA CYS A 39 20.84 -19.45 19.03
C CYS A 39 22.27 -19.94 18.78
N GLY A 40 23.22 -18.99 18.74
CA GLY A 40 24.65 -19.20 18.53
C GLY A 40 25.05 -19.48 17.07
N LYS A 41 24.10 -19.53 16.12
CA LYS A 41 24.40 -19.89 14.72
C LYS A 41 24.67 -18.69 13.83
N SER A 42 24.14 -17.52 14.16
CA SER A 42 24.35 -16.30 13.38
C SER A 42 24.09 -15.07 14.22
N LYS A 43 24.88 -14.02 14.01
CA LYS A 43 24.57 -12.69 14.53
C LYS A 43 23.39 -12.07 13.80
N VAL A 44 22.81 -11.05 14.41
CA VAL A 44 21.84 -10.18 13.75
C VAL A 44 22.46 -9.50 12.52
N LYS A 45 21.68 -9.41 11.45
CA LYS A 45 22.00 -8.72 10.19
C LYS A 45 20.92 -7.70 9.86
N ILE A 46 21.08 -6.96 8.78
CA ILE A 46 20.00 -6.12 8.22
C ILE A 46 19.46 -6.72 6.92
N PHE A 47 18.15 -6.72 6.76
CA PHE A 47 17.47 -7.11 5.52
C PHE A 47 17.09 -5.88 4.71
N CYS A 48 17.48 -5.84 3.44
CA CYS A 48 17.06 -4.80 2.50
C CYS A 48 15.90 -5.29 1.62
N PRO A 49 14.73 -4.62 1.64
CA PRO A 49 13.57 -5.04 0.84
C PRO A 49 13.77 -4.84 -0.67
N ARG A 50 14.58 -3.85 -1.07
CA ARG A 50 14.87 -3.59 -2.49
C ARG A 50 15.85 -4.61 -3.06
N CYS A 51 16.90 -4.95 -2.32
CA CYS A 51 17.89 -5.94 -2.76
C CYS A 51 17.44 -7.38 -2.54
N LYS A 52 16.47 -7.60 -1.63
CA LYS A 52 16.03 -8.92 -1.15
C LYS A 52 17.20 -9.76 -0.61
N ASP A 53 18.07 -9.11 0.15
CA ASP A 53 19.34 -9.70 0.62
C ASP A 53 19.71 -9.17 2.02
N PHE A 54 20.62 -9.89 2.68
CA PHE A 54 21.12 -9.61 4.01
C PHE A 54 22.49 -8.92 3.96
N TYR A 55 22.71 -7.99 4.87
CA TYR A 55 23.98 -7.29 5.02
C TYR A 55 24.41 -7.28 6.48
N GLU A 56 25.71 -7.25 6.72
CA GLU A 56 26.25 -7.05 8.06
C GLU A 56 25.85 -5.67 8.59
N LEU A 57 25.61 -5.60 9.90
CA LEU A 57 25.46 -4.32 10.60
C LEU A 57 26.77 -3.54 10.54
N ARG A 58 26.67 -2.21 10.48
CA ARG A 58 27.84 -1.33 10.61
C ARG A 58 28.34 -1.25 12.04
N SER A 59 27.43 -1.43 13.00
CA SER A 59 27.76 -1.52 14.42
C SER A 59 28.33 -2.90 14.78
N ASP A 60 29.41 -2.93 15.56
CA ASP A 60 29.97 -4.18 16.10
C ASP A 60 29.16 -4.67 17.30
N THR A 61 27.90 -5.04 17.04
CA THR A 61 27.04 -5.66 18.06
C THR A 61 27.16 -7.17 18.00
N GLN A 62 27.23 -7.80 19.17
CA GLN A 62 27.33 -9.26 19.31
C GLN A 62 25.95 -9.89 19.61
N LEU A 63 24.86 -9.25 19.16
CA LEU A 63 23.51 -9.74 19.39
C LEU A 63 23.23 -10.97 18.52
N ASP A 64 22.56 -11.96 19.10
CA ASP A 64 22.18 -13.18 18.41
C ASP A 64 21.03 -12.92 17.42
N GLY A 65 21.15 -13.44 16.20
CA GLY A 65 20.13 -13.29 15.17
C GLY A 65 18.81 -13.97 15.55
N ALA A 66 18.85 -15.06 16.31
CA ALA A 66 17.65 -15.80 16.72
C ALA A 66 16.68 -14.94 17.57
N MET A 67 17.16 -13.86 18.20
CA MET A 67 16.32 -12.91 18.94
C MET A 67 15.36 -12.12 18.04
N PHE A 68 15.72 -11.94 16.76
CA PHE A 68 14.95 -11.20 15.77
C PHE A 68 14.13 -12.13 14.88
N GLY A 69 14.67 -13.33 14.65
CA GLY A 69 14.10 -14.36 13.80
C GLY A 69 14.23 -14.08 12.30
N THR A 70 13.91 -15.09 11.51
CA THR A 70 14.06 -15.09 10.03
C THR A 70 12.94 -14.36 9.30
N SER A 71 11.73 -14.39 9.85
CA SER A 71 10.51 -14.09 9.09
C SER A 71 9.99 -12.66 9.28
N PHE A 72 10.28 -12.02 10.42
CA PHE A 72 9.69 -10.71 10.77
C PHE A 72 9.92 -9.66 9.68
N SER A 73 11.18 -9.46 9.28
CA SER A 73 11.58 -8.39 8.37
C SER A 73 10.99 -8.57 6.97
N HIS A 74 10.95 -9.81 6.48
CA HIS A 74 10.34 -10.17 5.21
C HIS A 74 8.84 -9.86 5.21
N ASN A 75 8.12 -10.32 6.24
CA ASN A 75 6.68 -10.13 6.36
C ASN A 75 6.32 -8.66 6.54
N PHE A 76 7.11 -7.92 7.34
CA PHE A 76 6.92 -6.49 7.55
C PHE A 76 6.98 -5.72 6.23
N PHE A 77 8.02 -5.93 5.42
CA PHE A 77 8.15 -5.21 4.15
C PHE A 77 7.14 -5.68 3.10
N ALA A 78 6.74 -6.95 3.10
CA ALA A 78 5.66 -7.42 2.23
C ALA A 78 4.34 -6.69 2.54
N GLN A 79 4.00 -6.50 3.82
CA GLN A 79 2.81 -5.74 4.22
C GLN A 79 2.94 -4.25 3.88
N LEU A 80 4.10 -3.66 4.14
CA LEU A 80 4.35 -2.24 3.83
C LEU A 80 4.23 -1.95 2.33
N LEU A 81 4.80 -2.83 1.48
CA LEU A 81 4.72 -2.70 0.03
C LEU A 81 3.29 -2.89 -0.49
N ARG A 82 2.49 -3.77 0.12
CA ARG A 82 1.07 -3.93 -0.22
C ARG A 82 0.28 -2.65 0.10
N ALA A 83 0.46 -2.09 1.29
CA ALA A 83 -0.20 -0.85 1.68
C ALA A 83 0.18 0.33 0.77
N ALA A 84 1.45 0.38 0.31
CA ALA A 84 1.89 1.40 -0.64
C ALA A 84 1.24 1.25 -2.03
N ALA A 85 0.89 0.03 -2.45
CA ALA A 85 0.26 -0.21 -3.75
C ALA A 85 -1.22 0.23 -3.79
N GLU A 86 -1.92 0.25 -2.65
CA GLU A 86 -3.32 0.69 -2.60
C GLU A 86 -3.50 2.20 -2.80
N LEU A 87 -2.46 2.99 -2.50
CA LEU A 87 -2.43 4.44 -2.79
C LEU A 87 -2.35 4.72 -4.30
N GLU A 88 -1.84 3.76 -5.08
CA GLU A 88 -1.57 3.87 -6.52
C GLU A 88 -2.68 3.21 -7.36
N THR A 89 -3.95 3.33 -6.94
CA THR A 89 -5.08 3.03 -7.84
C THR A 89 -5.46 4.33 -8.56
N PRO A 90 -5.42 4.38 -9.91
CA PRO A 90 -5.76 5.60 -10.63
C PRO A 90 -7.25 5.89 -10.47
N ALA A 91 -7.58 7.01 -9.84
CA ALA A 91 -8.88 7.63 -10.01
C ALA A 91 -9.09 7.89 -11.51
N ALA A 92 -10.04 7.18 -12.13
CA ALA A 92 -10.37 7.39 -13.53
C ALA A 92 -11.05 8.77 -13.75
N PRO A 93 -10.78 9.48 -14.86
CA PRO A 93 -11.25 10.84 -15.11
C PRO A 93 -12.54 10.89 -15.95
N GLY A 94 -13.41 11.88 -15.68
CA GLY A 94 -14.49 12.29 -16.60
C GLY A 94 -15.64 13.06 -15.95
N GLY A 95 -15.67 14.39 -16.10
CA GLY A 95 -16.83 15.28 -15.82
C GLY A 95 -17.89 15.29 -16.95
N PRO A 96 -18.91 16.19 -16.97
CA PRO A 96 -18.76 17.65 -16.81
C PRO A 96 -19.82 18.33 -15.90
N PRO A 97 -19.74 19.67 -15.68
CA PRO A 97 -20.55 20.39 -14.71
C PRO A 97 -21.73 21.14 -15.38
N THR A 98 -22.96 20.91 -14.93
CA THR A 98 -24.05 21.91 -15.07
C THR A 98 -25.23 21.59 -14.15
N ALA A 99 -25.54 22.56 -13.29
CA ALA A 99 -26.88 23.07 -13.00
C ALA A 99 -27.94 22.14 -12.35
N LEU A 100 -28.30 22.49 -11.08
CA LEU A 100 -29.61 23.09 -10.75
C LEU A 100 -30.78 22.15 -10.34
N MET A 101 -31.27 22.36 -9.10
CA MET A 101 -32.56 21.99 -8.45
C MET A 101 -33.09 20.53 -8.36
N LYS A 102 -33.17 20.02 -7.12
CA LYS A 102 -34.39 19.75 -6.29
C LYS A 102 -35.53 18.80 -6.79
N LEU A 103 -35.81 17.80 -5.92
CA LEU A 103 -37.06 17.05 -5.58
C LEU A 103 -37.47 15.74 -6.32
N GLU A 104 -37.71 14.74 -5.45
CA GLU A 104 -38.71 13.65 -5.42
C GLU A 104 -38.78 12.50 -6.46
N SER A 105 -38.67 11.27 -5.92
CA SER A 105 -39.31 10.01 -6.38
C SER A 105 -40.85 10.10 -6.25
N PRO A 106 -41.68 9.28 -6.95
CA PRO A 106 -41.56 7.81 -7.08
C PRO A 106 -42.04 7.17 -8.41
N GLU A 107 -41.99 5.83 -8.39
CA GLU A 107 -42.16 4.82 -9.44
C GLU A 107 -43.43 4.85 -10.31
N SER A 108 -43.34 4.40 -11.58
CA SER A 108 -44.00 3.18 -12.10
C SER A 108 -44.00 3.10 -13.65
N SER A 109 -43.32 2.07 -14.17
CA SER A 109 -43.59 1.16 -15.30
C SER A 109 -44.23 1.59 -16.66
N PRO A 110 -43.98 0.82 -17.74
CA PRO A 110 -43.85 1.33 -19.11
C PRO A 110 -44.99 0.95 -20.08
N LYS A 111 -45.00 1.57 -21.27
CA LYS A 111 -45.53 1.18 -22.62
C LYS A 111 -45.90 2.48 -23.37
N ASN A 112 -45.86 2.66 -24.69
CA ASN A 112 -45.28 2.06 -25.90
C ASN A 112 -45.68 3.05 -27.04
N ILE A 113 -45.01 2.97 -28.20
CA ILE A 113 -45.43 3.34 -29.57
C ILE A 113 -45.75 4.80 -29.94
N GLY A 114 -44.90 5.35 -30.82
CA GLY A 114 -45.33 5.56 -32.22
C GLY A 114 -45.59 7.00 -32.65
N SER A 115 -44.65 7.56 -33.43
CA SER A 115 -44.77 8.80 -34.19
C SER A 115 -45.83 8.74 -35.31
N SER A 116 -46.53 9.85 -35.55
CA SER A 116 -46.95 10.29 -36.90
C SER A 116 -47.53 11.71 -36.78
N VAL A 117 -46.78 12.77 -37.13
CA VAL A 117 -46.67 13.35 -38.49
C VAL A 117 -47.95 14.04 -38.97
N ASN A 118 -47.80 15.36 -39.18
CA ASN A 118 -48.55 16.27 -40.05
C ASN A 118 -50.03 16.51 -39.67
N LYS A 119 -50.65 17.65 -39.95
CA LYS A 119 -50.55 18.58 -41.08
C LYS A 119 -51.48 19.76 -40.76
N SER A 120 -51.27 20.94 -41.35
CA SER A 120 -52.34 21.84 -41.86
C SER A 120 -53.41 22.35 -40.87
N GLN A 121 -53.78 23.62 -40.77
CA GLN A 121 -54.24 24.49 -41.85
C GLN A 121 -54.73 25.82 -41.20
N ARG A 122 -54.44 26.96 -41.87
CA ARG A 122 -55.27 28.18 -42.04
C ARG A 122 -56.12 28.74 -40.88
N MET A 123 -55.88 30.00 -40.50
CA MET A 123 -56.66 31.20 -40.94
C MET A 123 -58.16 31.08 -40.67
N ILE A 124 -58.69 31.88 -39.74
CA ILE A 124 -59.52 33.09 -39.97
C ILE A 124 -59.30 34.00 -38.76
#